data_AF-A0A923R592-F1
#
_entry.id   AF-A0A923R592-F1
#
_cell.length_a   1.000
_cell.length_b   1.000
_cell.length_c   1.000
_cell.angle_alpha   90.00
_cell.angle_beta   90.00
_cell.angle_gamma   90.00
#
_symmetry.space_group_name_H-M   'P 1'
#
loop_
_entity.id
_entity.type
_entity.pdbx_description
1 polymer ?
#
loop_
_entity_poly.entity_id
_entity_poly.type
_entity_poly.pdbx_seq_one_letter_code
_entity_poly.pdbx_strand_id
1 'polypeptide(L)'
;MEKWLRVQTALGEDHHPWQGMMIRMHGALAYFFMLMLGSLAHSHVRPRLNAKKKRSLRSTGWMMIAITALLILTSAMDMFGPEGEVREFLVNCHRFLGLSFPIVLIIHLVNRKFHTVQKVRHAHGDLSTHL
;
A
#
# COMPACT_ATOMS: atom_id res chain seq x y z
N MET A 1 -9.22 11.91 -17.79
CA MET A 1 -7.80 11.97 -17.37
C MET A 1 -7.57 13.36 -16.79
N GLU A 2 -7.24 13.47 -15.51
CA GLU A 2 -7.12 14.78 -14.88
C GLU A 2 -5.81 15.50 -15.21
N LYS A 3 -5.91 16.83 -15.16
CA LYS A 3 -5.13 17.86 -15.85
C LYS A 3 -4.00 18.45 -14.98
N TRP A 4 -3.25 17.64 -14.23
CA TRP A 4 -2.54 18.18 -13.06
C TRP A 4 -1.15 18.77 -13.30
N LEU A 5 -0.56 18.63 -14.49
CA LEU A 5 0.67 19.33 -14.87
C LEU A 5 0.60 19.70 -16.35
N ARG A 6 -0.10 20.79 -16.64
CA ARG A 6 -0.03 21.45 -17.95
C ARG A 6 1.21 22.33 -17.96
N VAL A 7 2.02 22.17 -19.00
CA VAL A 7 3.19 23.01 -19.25
C VAL A 7 2.82 23.91 -20.42
N GLN A 8 3.10 25.21 -20.27
CA GLN A 8 2.91 26.16 -21.36
C GLN A 8 4.04 25.93 -22.38
N THR A 9 3.67 25.60 -23.61
CA THR A 9 4.61 25.41 -24.73
C THR A 9 4.41 26.52 -25.76
N ALA A 10 5.34 26.65 -26.70
CA ALA A 10 5.21 27.59 -27.83
C ALA A 10 3.97 27.32 -28.72
N LEU A 11 3.36 26.14 -28.61
CA LEU A 11 2.18 25.72 -29.38
C LEU A 11 0.87 25.72 -28.55
N GLY A 12 0.93 26.14 -27.28
CA GLY A 12 -0.22 26.14 -26.37
C GLY A 12 0.01 25.32 -25.09
N GLU A 13 -1.07 25.04 -24.35
CA GLU A 13 -1.01 24.16 -23.17
C GLU A 13 -0.83 22.70 -23.59
N ASP A 14 0.25 22.07 -23.13
CA ASP A 14 0.51 20.66 -23.36
C ASP A 14 0.71 19.92 -22.02
N HIS A 15 0.65 18.60 -22.05
CA HIS A 15 0.95 17.75 -20.90
C HIS A 15 2.44 17.73 -20.60
N HIS A 16 2.78 17.64 -19.31
CA HIS A 16 4.17 17.42 -18.93
C HIS A 16 4.70 16.12 -19.58
N PRO A 17 5.86 16.13 -20.27
CA PRO A 17 6.32 15.00 -21.10
C PRO A 17 6.51 13.70 -20.30
N TRP A 18 6.78 13.81 -19.00
CA TRP A 18 6.92 12.65 -18.12
C TRP A 18 5.59 12.01 -17.71
N GLN A 19 4.45 12.68 -17.89
CA GLN A 19 3.15 12.17 -17.43
C GLN A 19 2.83 10.80 -18.05
N GLY A 20 3.00 10.65 -19.36
CA GLY A 20 2.76 9.38 -20.05
C GLY A 20 3.71 8.28 -19.61
N MET A 21 5.00 8.60 -19.42
CA MET A 21 5.99 7.63 -18.98
C MET A 21 5.73 7.15 -17.54
N MET A 22 5.40 8.07 -16.62
CA MET A 22 5.10 7.72 -15.23
C MET A 22 3.89 6.81 -15.11
N ILE A 23 2.83 7.05 -15.90
CA ILE A 23 1.65 6.17 -15.91
C ILE A 23 2.01 4.77 -16.44
N ARG A 24 2.84 4.68 -17.49
CA ARG A 24 3.32 3.39 -18.01
C ARG A 24 4.17 2.64 -16.99
N MET A 25 5.10 3.32 -16.33
CA MET A 25 5.93 2.72 -15.28
C MET A 25 5.08 2.29 -14.08
N HIS A 26 4.09 3.09 -13.68
CA HIS A 26 3.15 2.73 -12.62
C HIS A 26 2.42 1.43 -12.94
N GLY A 27 1.87 1.28 -14.15
CA GLY A 27 1.21 0.05 -14.58
C GLY A 27 2.16 -1.16 -14.54
N ALA A 28 3.37 -1.03 -15.11
CA ALA A 28 4.36 -2.10 -15.11
C ALA A 28 4.77 -2.53 -13.69
N LEU A 29 5.03 -1.57 -12.80
CA LEU A 29 5.37 -1.83 -11.40
C LEU A 29 4.19 -2.43 -10.64
N ALA A 30 2.96 -1.99 -10.89
CA ALA A 30 1.77 -2.53 -10.24
C ALA A 30 1.61 -4.04 -10.52
N TYR A 31 1.75 -4.47 -11.79
CA TYR A 31 1.72 -5.89 -12.13
C TYR A 31 2.86 -6.68 -11.47
N PHE A 32 4.07 -6.13 -11.47
CA PHE A 32 5.21 -6.75 -10.80
C PHE A 32 4.96 -6.93 -9.29
N PHE A 33 4.45 -5.90 -8.60
CA PHE A 33 4.08 -5.98 -7.19
C PHE A 33 2.95 -6.99 -6.94
N MET A 34 1.99 -7.10 -7.87
CA MET A 34 0.91 -8.09 -7.76
C MET A 34 1.45 -9.53 -7.81
N LEU A 35 2.44 -9.81 -8.66
CA LEU A 35 3.14 -11.11 -8.67
C LEU A 35 3.90 -11.35 -7.36
N MET A 36 4.62 -10.34 -6.86
CA MET A 36 5.35 -10.42 -5.60
C MET A 36 4.44 -10.63 -4.39
N LEU A 37 3.17 -10.21 -4.46
CA LEU A 37 2.20 -10.32 -3.38
C LEU A 37 1.99 -11.78 -2.94
N GLY A 38 2.05 -12.74 -3.87
CA GLY A 38 1.96 -14.17 -3.55
C GLY A 38 3.14 -14.65 -2.68
N SER A 39 4.37 -14.25 -3.05
CA SER A 39 5.58 -14.54 -2.27
C SER A 39 5.53 -13.87 -0.89
N LEU A 40 5.07 -12.63 -0.82
CA LEU A 40 4.89 -11.89 0.43
C LEU A 40 3.84 -12.56 1.34
N ALA A 41 2.73 -13.04 0.77
CA ALA A 41 1.70 -13.74 1.52
C ALA A 41 2.24 -15.04 2.15
N HIS A 42 3.06 -15.78 1.41
CA HIS A 42 3.67 -17.01 1.91
C HIS A 42 4.74 -16.76 2.99
N SER A 43 5.68 -15.84 2.74
CA SER A 43 6.84 -15.61 3.61
C SER A 43 6.55 -14.72 4.82
N HIS A 44 5.63 -13.76 4.69
CA HIS A 44 5.41 -12.72 5.70
C HIS A 44 4.07 -12.87 6.44
N VAL A 45 3.00 -13.15 5.69
CA VAL A 45 1.63 -13.15 6.25
C VAL A 45 1.34 -14.48 6.96
N ARG A 46 1.52 -15.63 6.28
CA ARG A 46 1.22 -16.96 6.84
C ARG A 46 1.87 -17.24 8.20
N PRO A 47 3.19 -17.02 8.42
CA PRO A 47 3.82 -17.32 9.70
C PRO A 47 3.27 -16.47 10.87
N ARG A 48 2.87 -15.23 10.58
CA ARG A 48 2.37 -14.28 11.60
C ARG A 48 0.90 -14.49 11.95
N LEU A 49 0.11 -15.06 11.04
CA LEU A 49 -1.28 -15.46 11.33
C LEU A 49 -1.35 -16.58 12.38
N ASN A 50 -0.36 -17.48 12.42
CA ASN A 50 -0.32 -18.59 13.39
C ASN A 50 0.27 -18.19 14.75
N ALA A 51 1.02 -17.08 14.82
CA ALA A 51 1.69 -16.64 16.05
C ALA A 51 0.75 -15.93 17.04
N LYS A 52 0.22 -16.66 18.05
CA LYS A 52 -0.84 -16.24 19.00
C LYS A 52 -0.67 -14.90 19.74
N LYS A 53 0.50 -14.24 19.73
CA LYS A 53 0.85 -13.23 20.76
C LYS A 53 0.68 -11.74 20.39
N LYS A 54 0.30 -11.33 19.18
CA LYS A 54 0.30 -9.88 18.82
C LYS A 54 -0.89 -9.43 17.96
N ARG A 55 -2.00 -9.00 18.61
CA ARG A 55 -3.27 -8.57 17.98
C ARG A 55 -3.13 -7.26 17.16
N SER A 56 -2.40 -6.26 17.68
CA SER A 56 -2.20 -4.94 17.02
C SER A 56 -1.40 -5.03 15.71
N LEU A 57 -0.38 -5.89 15.63
CA LEU A 57 0.37 -6.14 14.40
C LEU A 57 -0.44 -6.86 13.33
N ARG A 58 -1.46 -7.64 13.74
CA ARG A 58 -2.36 -8.34 12.81
C ARG A 58 -3.38 -7.39 12.19
N SER A 59 -3.93 -6.43 12.93
CA SER A 59 -4.92 -5.50 12.39
C SER A 59 -4.34 -4.62 11.28
N THR A 60 -3.14 -4.04 11.49
CA THR A 60 -2.44 -3.25 10.46
C THR A 60 -2.07 -4.08 9.23
N GLY A 61 -1.65 -5.35 9.42
CA GLY A 61 -1.39 -6.26 8.31
C GLY A 61 -2.63 -6.60 7.49
N TRP A 62 -3.77 -6.89 8.15
CA TRP A 62 -5.05 -7.12 7.47
C TRP A 62 -5.55 -5.88 6.74
N MET A 63 -5.38 -4.69 7.32
CA MET A 63 -5.72 -3.43 6.68
C MET A 63 -4.91 -3.21 5.40
N MET A 64 -3.61 -3.50 5.41
CA MET A 64 -2.78 -3.43 4.21
C MET A 64 -3.24 -4.41 3.11
N ILE A 65 -3.60 -5.65 3.49
CA ILE A 65 -4.14 -6.64 2.55
C ILE A 65 -5.46 -6.15 1.95
N ALA A 66 -6.36 -5.63 2.77
CA ALA A 66 -7.65 -5.10 2.33
C ALA A 66 -7.48 -3.91 1.36
N ILE A 67 -6.62 -2.95 1.69
CA ILE A 67 -6.32 -1.80 0.80
C ILE A 67 -5.71 -2.29 -0.52
N THR A 68 -4.79 -3.25 -0.48
CA THR A 68 -4.18 -3.82 -1.70
C THR A 68 -5.23 -4.50 -2.58
N ALA A 69 -6.13 -5.28 -1.98
CA ALA A 69 -7.22 -5.93 -2.71
C ALA A 69 -8.17 -4.90 -3.34
N LEU A 70 -8.52 -3.84 -2.62
CA LEU A 70 -9.36 -2.76 -3.14
C LEU A 70 -8.66 -1.95 -4.24
N LEU A 71 -7.34 -1.74 -4.16
CA LEU A 71 -6.56 -1.11 -5.23
C LEU A 71 -6.59 -1.93 -6.52
N ILE A 72 -6.40 -3.25 -6.41
CA ILE A 72 -6.48 -4.16 -7.56
C ILE A 72 -7.90 -4.15 -8.14
N LEU A 73 -8.93 -4.25 -7.29
CA LEU A 73 -10.32 -4.29 -7.71
C LEU A 73 -10.74 -2.99 -8.41
N THR A 74 -10.47 -1.83 -7.80
CA THR A 74 -10.81 -0.53 -8.39
C THR A 74 -10.10 -0.29 -9.72
N SER A 75 -8.84 -0.72 -9.85
CA SER A 75 -8.11 -0.63 -11.13
C SER A 75 -8.68 -1.56 -12.19
N ALA A 76 -9.03 -2.81 -11.82
CA ALA A 76 -9.66 -3.74 -12.76
C ALA A 76 -11.04 -3.25 -13.21
N MET A 77 -11.81 -2.64 -12.30
CA MET A 77 -13.11 -2.05 -12.62
C MET A 77 -13.00 -0.77 -13.46
N ASP A 78 -11.99 0.08 -13.26
CA ASP A 78 -11.75 1.21 -14.18
C ASP A 78 -11.34 0.72 -15.59
N MET A 79 -10.63 -0.41 -15.67
CA MET A 79 -10.14 -0.95 -16.94
C MET A 79 -11.21 -1.68 -17.76
N PHE A 80 -12.16 -2.37 -17.12
CA PHE A 80 -13.17 -3.20 -17.79
C PHE A 80 -14.62 -2.81 -17.48
N GLY A 81 -14.84 -1.85 -16.59
CA GLY A 81 -16.15 -1.50 -16.05
C GLY A 81 -16.85 -0.35 -16.78
N PRO A 82 -17.92 0.17 -16.17
CA PRO A 82 -18.83 1.12 -16.80
C PRO A 82 -18.22 2.53 -16.96
N GLU A 83 -18.62 3.21 -18.03
CA GLU A 83 -18.26 4.61 -18.31
C GLU A 83 -19.10 5.61 -17.49
N GLY A 84 -18.75 6.90 -17.54
CA GLY A 84 -19.47 7.98 -16.88
C GLY A 84 -19.09 8.17 -15.40
N GLU A 85 -20.06 8.58 -14.58
CA GLU A 85 -19.84 8.98 -13.17
C GLU A 85 -19.25 7.86 -12.31
N VAL A 86 -19.64 6.60 -12.59
CA VAL A 86 -19.12 5.43 -11.86
C VAL A 86 -17.61 5.29 -12.06
N ARG A 87 -17.12 5.58 -13.27
CA ARG A 87 -15.69 5.55 -13.57
C ARG A 87 -14.93 6.62 -12.80
N GLU A 88 -15.45 7.83 -12.74
CA GLU A 88 -14.84 8.93 -11.98
C GLU A 88 -14.77 8.60 -10.48
N PHE A 89 -15.84 8.01 -9.94
CA PHE A 89 -15.85 7.51 -8.57
C PHE A 89 -14.77 6.44 -8.34
N LEU A 90 -14.65 5.44 -9.22
CA LEU A 90 -13.64 4.38 -9.11
C LEU A 90 -12.21 4.93 -9.16
N VAL A 91 -11.94 5.87 -10.07
CA VAL A 91 -10.64 6.55 -10.17
C VAL A 91 -10.32 7.30 -8.89
N ASN A 92 -11.28 8.04 -8.33
CA ASN A 92 -11.09 8.76 -7.08
C ASN A 92 -10.86 7.80 -5.90
N CYS A 93 -11.63 6.72 -5.79
CA CYS A 93 -11.39 5.67 -4.80
C CYS A 93 -9.99 5.08 -4.92
N HIS A 94 -9.54 4.74 -6.12
CA HIS A 94 -8.20 4.19 -6.35
C HIS A 94 -7.10 5.16 -5.87
N ARG A 95 -7.24 6.46 -6.14
CA ARG A 95 -6.30 7.48 -5.68
C ARG A 95 -6.27 7.60 -4.16
N PHE A 96 -7.43 7.69 -3.50
CA PHE A 96 -7.49 7.80 -2.05
C PHE A 96 -6.94 6.55 -1.36
N LEU A 97 -7.26 5.36 -1.89
CA LEU A 97 -6.68 4.10 -1.42
C LEU A 97 -5.16 4.09 -1.60
N GLY A 98 -4.67 4.54 -2.77
CA GLY A 98 -3.25 4.61 -3.08
C GLY A 98 -2.49 5.55 -2.14
N LEU A 99 -3.10 6.69 -1.78
CA LEU A 99 -2.55 7.64 -0.81
C LEU A 99 -2.59 7.09 0.63
N SER A 100 -3.62 6.31 0.97
CA SER A 100 -3.76 5.70 2.31
C SER A 100 -2.74 4.58 2.56
N PHE A 101 -2.35 3.85 1.51
CA PHE A 101 -1.44 2.71 1.62
C PHE A 101 -0.08 3.05 2.28
N PRO A 102 0.68 4.09 1.87
CA PRO A 102 1.94 4.44 2.53
C PRO A 102 1.75 4.87 3.99
N ILE A 103 0.64 5.51 4.34
CA ILE A 103 0.32 5.89 5.73
C ILE A 103 0.20 4.63 6.59
N VAL A 104 -0.59 3.65 6.14
CA VAL A 104 -0.76 2.37 6.86
C VAL A 104 0.53 1.57 6.91
N LEU A 105 1.34 1.59 5.84
CA LEU A 105 2.66 0.96 5.81
C LEU A 105 3.59 1.55 6.88
N ILE A 106 3.66 2.88 7.00
CA ILE A 106 4.47 3.55 8.04
C ILE A 106 4.01 3.10 9.43
N ILE A 107 2.69 3.11 9.68
CA ILE A 107 2.11 2.64 10.96
C ILE A 107 2.50 1.18 11.23
N HIS A 108 2.43 0.30 10.22
CA HIS A 108 2.82 -1.10 10.36
C HIS A 108 4.31 -1.28 10.73
N LEU A 109 5.19 -0.53 10.08
CA LEU A 109 6.64 -0.56 10.35
C LEU A 109 6.98 -0.04 11.74
N VAL A 110 6.37 1.08 12.14
CA VAL A 110 6.57 1.72 13.45
C VAL A 110 6.08 0.80 14.57
N ASN A 111 4.88 0.23 14.44
CA ASN A 111 4.33 -0.72 15.43
C ASN A 111 5.21 -1.96 15.58
N ARG A 112 5.82 -2.45 14.48
CA ARG A 112 6.80 -3.55 14.56
C ARG A 112 8.02 -3.18 15.39
N LYS A 113 8.60 -2.00 15.16
CA LYS A 113 9.79 -1.54 15.89
C LYS A 113 9.51 -1.43 17.38
N PHE A 114 8.40 -0.79 17.77
CA PHE A 114 7.97 -0.67 19.17
C PHE A 114 7.82 -2.03 19.86
N HIS A 115 7.16 -2.98 19.20
CA HIS A 115 6.98 -4.33 19.75
C HIS A 115 8.26 -5.19 19.82
N THR A 116 9.29 -4.86 19.03
CA THR A 116 10.62 -5.49 19.15
C THR A 116 11.37 -4.92 20.35
N VAL A 117 11.39 -3.59 20.50
CA VAL A 117 12.04 -2.89 21.62
C VAL A 117 11.44 -3.31 22.97
N GLN A 118 10.10 -3.38 23.07
CA GLN A 118 9.45 -3.81 24.30
C GLN A 118 9.81 -5.26 24.68
N LYS A 119 9.95 -6.16 23.70
CA LYS A 119 10.33 -7.57 23.96
C LYS A 119 11.76 -7.66 24.52
N VAL A 120 12.70 -6.89 23.97
CA VAL A 120 14.10 -6.85 24.45
C VAL A 120 14.17 -6.28 25.87
N ARG A 121 13.40 -5.23 26.14
CA ARG A 121 13.38 -4.55 27.44
C ARG A 121 12.81 -5.43 28.57
N HIS A 122 11.76 -6.21 28.30
CA HIS A 122 11.27 -7.21 29.26
C HIS A 122 12.29 -8.33 29.51
N ALA A 123 12.98 -8.81 28.47
CA ALA A 123 14.00 -9.85 28.62
C ALA A 123 15.20 -9.40 29.48
N HIS A 124 15.63 -8.13 29.35
CA HIS A 124 16.68 -7.58 30.20
C HIS A 124 16.22 -7.28 31.63
N GLY A 125 14.96 -6.90 31.84
CA GLY A 125 14.40 -6.66 33.17
C GLY A 125 14.34 -7.94 34.04
N ASP A 126 13.97 -9.08 33.45
CA ASP A 126 13.95 -10.38 34.15
C ASP A 126 15.35 -10.83 34.58
N LEU A 127 16.40 -10.51 33.81
CA LEU A 127 17.78 -10.89 34.15
C LEU A 127 18.34 -10.11 35.35
N SER A 128 17.86 -8.89 35.59
CA SER A 128 18.31 -8.05 36.72
C SER A 128 17.65 -8.38 38.06
N THR A 129 16.55 -9.12 38.08
CA THR A 129 15.81 -9.50 39.31
C THR A 129 16.24 -10.84 39.90
N HIS A 130 17.18 -11.54 39.25
CA HIS A 130 17.69 -12.85 39.68
C HIS A 130 19.16 -12.82 40.13
N LEU A 131 19.73 -11.62 40.35
CA LEU A 131 21.05 -11.40 40.96
C LEU A 131 20.86 -10.69 42.31
#